data_AF-A0A6V7IKC9-F1
#
_entry.id   AF-A0A6V7IKC9-F1
#
_cell.length_a   1.000
_cell.length_b   1.000
_cell.length_c   1.000
_cell.angle_alpha   90.00
_cell.angle_beta   90.00
_cell.angle_gamma   90.00
#
_symmetry.space_group_name_H-M   'P 1'
#
loop_
_entity.id
_entity.type
_entity.pdbx_description
1 polymer ?
#
loop_
_entity_poly.entity_id
_entity_poly.type
_entity_poly.pdbx_seq_one_letter_code
_entity_poly.pdbx_strand_id
1 'polypeptide(L)' 'VSTWICNTVTSGSTIEERQAYLSCLLRVAQTCWNTGNFNSAMEIIAGL' A
#
# COMPACT_ATOMS: atom_id res chain seq x y z
N VAL A 1 -9.67 -3.77 -2.37
CA VAL A 1 -8.44 -2.99 -2.06
C VAL A 1 -7.18 -3.69 -2.52
N SER A 2 -6.98 -4.96 -2.17
CA SER A 2 -5.79 -5.76 -2.50
C SER A 2 -5.44 -5.87 -4.00
N THR A 3 -6.41 -6.13 -4.89
CA THR A 3 -6.13 -6.17 -6.36
C THR A 3 -5.68 -4.82 -6.91
N TRP A 4 -6.23 -3.72 -6.39
CA TRP A 4 -5.83 -2.37 -6.80
C TRP A 4 -4.42 -2.03 -6.34
N ILE A 5 -4.04 -2.47 -5.14
CA ILE A 5 -2.67 -2.32 -4.61
C ILE A 5 -1.67 -3.06 -5.50
N CYS A 6 -1.95 -4.33 -5.81
CA CYS A 6 -1.08 -5.15 -6.66
C CYS A 6 -0.91 -4.54 -8.06
N ASN A 7 -2.00 -4.04 -8.66
CA ASN A 7 -1.96 -3.35 -9.95
C ASN A 7 -1.18 -2.03 -9.89
N THR A 8 -1.32 -1.26 -8.80
CA THR A 8 -0.62 0.02 -8.62
C THR A 8 0.88 -0.20 -8.54
N VAL A 9 1.32 -1.18 -7.75
CA VAL A 9 2.75 -1.52 -7.60
C VAL A 9 3.33 -2.09 -8.91
N THR A 10 2.60 -2.92 -9.64
CA THR A 10 3.09 -3.51 -10.90
C THR A 10 3.06 -2.53 -12.09
N SER A 11 2.20 -1.50 -12.04
CA SER A 11 2.10 -0.47 -13.09
C SER A 11 3.31 0.47 -13.16
N GLY A 12 4.13 0.53 -12.10
CA GLY A 12 5.37 1.32 -12.11
C GLY A 12 6.31 0.85 -13.21
N SER A 13 6.75 1.79 -14.04
CA SER A 13 7.60 1.54 -15.21
C SER A 13 9.08 1.42 -14.82
N THR A 14 9.50 2.08 -13.74
CA THR A 14 10.84 1.97 -13.16
C THR A 14 10.83 1.40 -11.74
N ILE A 15 12.00 0.94 -11.26
CA ILE A 15 12.15 0.41 -9.89
C ILE A 15 11.88 1.51 -8.87
N GLU A 16 12.31 2.74 -9.15
CA GLU A 16 12.15 3.91 -8.30
C GLU A 16 10.66 4.27 -8.13
N GLU A 17 9.88 4.19 -9.21
CA GLU A 17 8.42 4.40 -9.15
C GLU A 17 7.74 3.34 -8.29
N ARG A 18 8.10 2.07 -8.45
CA ARG A 18 7.56 0.97 -7.63
C ARG A 18 7.90 1.16 -6.16
N GLN A 19 9.12 1.56 -5.83
CA GLN A 19 9.54 1.90 -4.47
C GLN A 19 8.75 3.09 -3.90
N ALA A 20 8.47 4.11 -4.71
CA ALA A 20 7.65 5.24 -4.29
C ALA A 20 6.20 4.82 -3.97
N TYR A 21 5.59 3.97 -4.80
CA TYR A 21 4.26 3.41 -4.54
C TYR A 21 4.22 2.58 -3.25
N LEU A 22 5.21 1.70 -3.04
CA LEU A 22 5.34 0.91 -1.81
C LEU A 22 5.50 1.81 -0.57
N SER A 23 6.37 2.82 -0.64
CA SER A 23 6.58 3.78 0.44
C SER A 23 5.32 4.58 0.78
N CYS A 24 4.52 4.92 -0.23
CA CYS A 24 3.24 5.59 -0.04
C CYS A 24 2.23 4.68 0.67
N LEU A 25 2.05 3.45 0.17
CA LEU A 25 1.10 2.48 0.72
C LEU A 25 1.42 2.11 2.17
N LEU A 26 2.70 1.93 2.51
CA LEU A 26 3.12 1.68 3.89
C LEU A 26 2.82 2.85 4.83
N ARG A 27 2.99 4.10 4.36
CA ARG A 27 2.61 5.29 5.15
C ARG A 27 1.10 5.33 5.39
N VAL A 28 0.29 5.00 4.38
CA VAL A 28 -1.17 4.92 4.53
C VAL A 28 -1.55 3.83 5.54
N ALA A 29 -0.96 2.63 5.43
CA ALA A 29 -1.21 1.54 6.38
C ALA A 29 -0.86 1.96 7.82
N GLN A 30 0.24 2.67 8.01
CA GLN A 30 0.66 3.17 9.31
C GLN A 30 -0.29 4.25 9.86
N THR A 31 -0.81 5.14 9.02
CA THR A 31 -1.86 6.08 9.43
C THR A 31 -3.13 5.34 9.86
N CYS A 32 -3.60 4.36 9.06
CA CYS A 32 -4.76 3.55 9.41
C CYS A 32 -4.58 2.83 10.76
N TRP A 33 -3.38 2.29 11.00
CA TRP A 33 -3.03 1.66 12.27
C TRP A 33 -3.12 2.65 13.44
N ASN A 34 -2.52 3.82 13.30
CA ASN A 34 -2.49 4.84 14.35
C ASN A 34 -3.87 5.41 14.68
N THR A 35 -4.81 5.43 13.73
CA THR A 35 -6.20 5.87 13.96
C THR A 35 -7.12 4.74 14.44
N GLY A 36 -6.60 3.53 14.67
CA GLY A 36 -7.40 2.37 15.07
C GLY A 36 -8.21 1.73 13.93
N ASN A 37 -7.96 2.11 12.68
CA ASN A 37 -8.58 1.50 11.51
C ASN A 37 -7.77 0.27 11.06
N PHE A 38 -7.81 -0.78 11.90
CA PHE A 38 -7.03 -2.00 11.69
C PHE A 38 -7.46 -2.80 10.47
N ASN A 39 -8.75 -2.74 10.10
CA ASN A 39 -9.26 -3.45 8.93
C ASN A 39 -8.59 -2.93 7.66
N SER A 40 -8.61 -1.61 7.43
CA SER A 40 -7.95 -1.02 6.26
C SER A 40 -6.42 -1.21 6.30
N ALA A 41 -5.79 -1.13 7.48
CA ALA A 41 -4.36 -1.42 7.60
C ALA A 41 -4.01 -2.85 7.17
N MET A 42 -4.81 -3.84 7.60
CA MET A 42 -4.65 -5.24 7.22
C MET A 42 -4.93 -5.49 5.75
N GLU A 43 -5.96 -4.87 5.17
CA GLU A 43 -6.24 -4.98 3.72
C GLU A 43 -5.10 -4.42 2.86
N ILE A 44 -4.44 -3.35 3.33
CA ILE A 44 -3.28 -2.78 2.63
C ILE A 44 -2.09 -3.75 2.71
N ILE A 45 -1.77 -4.24 3.92
CA ILE A 45 -0.65 -5.16 4.13
C ILE A 45 -0.84 -6.49 3.41
N ALA A 46 -2.05 -7.04 3.39
CA ALA A 46 -2.35 -8.29 2.68
C ALA A 46 -2.37 -8.14 1.15
N GLY A 47 -2.47 -6.91 0.64
CA GLY A 47 -2.44 -6.61 -0.79
C GLY A 47 -1.05 -6.27 -1.34
N LEU A 48 -0.10 -5.92 -0.46
CA LEU A 48 1.33 -5.77 -0.76
C LEU A 48 1.99 -7.14 -0.90
#